data_AF-A0A0S8AQU9-F1
#
_entry.id   AF-A0A0S8AQU9-F1
#
_cell.length_a   1.000
_cell.length_b   1.000
_cell.length_c   1.000
_cell.angle_alpha   90.00
_cell.angle_beta   90.00
_cell.angle_gamma   90.00
#
_symmetry.space_group_name_H-M   'P 1'
#
loop_
_entity.id
_entity.type
_entity.pdbx_description
1 polymer ?
#
loop_
_entity_poly.entity_id
_entity_poly.type
_entity_poly.pdbx_seq_one_letter_code
_entity_poly.pdbx_strand_id
1 'polypeptide(L)'
;MAEIGGGWYEGQVTIQQEHFASALSVQRLETLIAAAPPPTRPERIIVATAPGDYHIFSPLLLTYLLRRQGWDVIYLGADVPAAELESTVEHVQPEIVVISAQLLHTAAALKEVASTLQDLNIMLGFGGLVFNQMPELRQLIPGHFLGQTLEGAIQRISEMIAGRPPLLHQVGSLEIYHKALAQYMERRSLLESHIWGTFVATNKSTDHLADINDDMAEMIIAALKLGDASLLQADININWIEHLLMGYRLPKEWIHDYVLAYYQAAKTHLGQSASMIVDWLSQLVVEQSKLPAKAFLEV
;
A
#
# COMPACT_ATOMS: atom_id res chain seq x y z
N MET A 1 -19.22 4.81 -3.60
CA MET A 1 -17.80 4.87 -3.18
C MET A 1 -16.84 4.80 -4.35
N ALA A 2 -16.89 3.78 -5.22
CA ALA A 2 -16.00 3.72 -6.39
C ALA A 2 -16.09 4.98 -7.29
N GLU A 3 -17.30 5.47 -7.57
CA GLU A 3 -17.51 6.71 -8.33
C GLU A 3 -16.94 7.95 -7.62
N ILE A 4 -17.08 8.04 -6.29
CA ILE A 4 -16.51 9.14 -5.48
C ILE A 4 -14.97 9.10 -5.52
N GLY A 5 -14.38 7.91 -5.39
CA GLY A 5 -12.92 7.74 -5.48
C GLY A 5 -12.38 8.05 -6.87
N GLY A 6 -13.07 7.62 -7.93
CA GLY A 6 -12.73 7.96 -9.31
C GLY A 6 -12.83 9.47 -9.57
N GLY A 7 -13.93 10.10 -9.14
CA GLY A 7 -14.09 11.55 -9.25
C GLY A 7 -13.06 12.33 -8.44
N TRP A 8 -12.61 11.81 -7.29
CA TRP A 8 -11.52 12.43 -6.52
C TRP A 8 -10.19 12.32 -7.26
N TYR A 9 -9.89 11.14 -7.79
CA TYR A 9 -8.69 10.89 -8.60
C TYR A 9 -8.65 11.80 -9.84
N GLU A 10 -9.80 12.05 -10.47
CA GLU A 10 -9.94 12.96 -11.62
C GLU A 10 -10.01 14.45 -11.22
N GLY A 11 -9.94 14.79 -9.94
CA GLY A 11 -10.03 16.17 -9.44
C GLY A 11 -11.44 16.80 -9.53
N GLN A 12 -12.46 16.02 -9.87
CA GLN A 12 -13.87 16.44 -9.96
C GLN A 12 -14.58 16.44 -8.61
N VAL A 13 -14.12 15.60 -7.67
CA VAL A 13 -14.61 15.50 -6.31
C VAL A 13 -13.55 16.05 -5.36
N THR A 14 -13.95 16.96 -4.48
CA THR A 14 -13.04 17.52 -3.49
C THR A 14 -12.70 16.50 -2.40
N ILE A 15 -11.54 16.67 -1.76
CA ILE A 15 -11.12 15.85 -0.60
C ILE A 15 -12.20 15.86 0.49
N GLN A 16 -12.83 17.00 0.75
CA GLN A 16 -13.88 17.13 1.78
C GLN A 16 -15.13 16.30 1.44
N GLN A 17 -15.50 16.22 0.16
CA GLN A 17 -16.63 15.40 -0.29
C GLN A 17 -16.33 13.91 -0.22
N GLU A 18 -15.12 13.50 -0.60
CA GLU A 18 -14.64 12.12 -0.43
C GLU A 18 -14.70 11.73 1.05
N HIS A 19 -14.10 12.53 1.93
CA HIS A 19 -14.07 12.26 3.37
C HIS A 19 -15.48 12.17 3.97
N PHE A 20 -16.39 13.08 3.58
CA PHE A 20 -17.78 13.04 4.03
C PHE A 20 -18.48 11.75 3.60
N ALA A 21 -18.34 11.37 2.32
CA ALA A 21 -18.96 10.17 1.77
C ALA A 21 -18.41 8.90 2.44
N SER A 22 -17.09 8.82 2.62
CA SER A 22 -16.40 7.72 3.29
C SER A 22 -16.84 7.61 4.76
N ALA A 23 -16.84 8.70 5.52
CA ALA A 23 -17.26 8.72 6.92
C ALA A 23 -18.72 8.27 7.10
N LEU A 24 -19.64 8.80 6.27
CA LEU A 24 -21.05 8.40 6.30
C LEU A 24 -21.21 6.91 5.97
N SER A 25 -20.46 6.41 4.99
CA SER A 25 -20.54 5.02 4.55
C SER A 25 -20.03 4.05 5.63
N VAL A 26 -18.90 4.39 6.28
CA VAL A 26 -18.36 3.65 7.42
C VAL A 26 -19.36 3.61 8.59
N GLN A 27 -19.93 4.76 8.97
CA GLN A 27 -20.93 4.83 10.05
C GLN A 27 -22.14 3.90 9.80
N ARG A 28 -22.61 3.83 8.55
CA ARG A 28 -23.71 2.94 8.17
C ARG A 28 -23.30 1.47 8.26
N LEU A 29 -22.10 1.11 7.82
CA LEU A 29 -21.60 -0.26 7.93
C LEU A 29 -21.45 -0.68 9.39
N GLU A 30 -20.89 0.15 10.26
CA GLU A 30 -20.77 -0.16 11.68
C GLU A 30 -22.14 -0.40 12.33
N THR A 31 -23.14 0.41 11.98
CA THR A 31 -24.53 0.20 12.44
C THR A 31 -25.07 -1.16 11.99
N LEU A 32 -24.82 -1.55 10.74
CA LEU A 32 -25.24 -2.84 10.20
C LEU A 32 -24.49 -4.02 10.84
N ILE A 33 -23.20 -3.85 11.14
CA ILE A 33 -22.36 -4.84 11.83
C ILE A 33 -22.82 -5.05 13.26
N ALA A 34 -23.18 -3.97 13.97
CA ALA A 34 -23.72 -4.04 15.33
C ALA A 34 -25.11 -4.70 15.39
N ALA A 35 -25.91 -4.53 14.34
CA ALA A 35 -27.23 -5.17 14.20
C ALA A 35 -27.17 -6.60 13.62
N ALA A 36 -25.99 -7.12 13.29
CA ALA A 36 -25.84 -8.47 12.76
C ALA A 36 -26.22 -9.52 13.82
N PRO A 37 -26.84 -10.64 13.41
CA PRO A 37 -27.16 -11.72 14.34
C PRO A 37 -25.87 -12.31 14.96
N PRO A 38 -25.96 -12.95 16.14
CA PRO A 38 -24.86 -13.73 16.70
C PRO A 38 -24.32 -14.77 15.70
N PRO A 39 -23.02 -15.10 15.78
CA PRO A 39 -22.44 -16.12 14.90
C PRO A 39 -23.12 -17.47 15.11
N THR A 40 -23.31 -18.20 14.02
CA THR A 40 -23.87 -19.56 14.00
C THR A 40 -22.81 -20.61 13.66
N ARG A 41 -21.59 -20.18 13.36
CA ARG A 41 -20.42 -21.01 13.04
C ARG A 41 -19.39 -20.93 14.17
N PRO A 42 -18.73 -22.04 14.52
CA PRO A 42 -17.71 -22.05 15.57
C PRO A 42 -16.37 -21.43 15.16
N GLU A 43 -16.08 -21.37 13.85
CA GLU A 43 -14.81 -20.87 13.34
C GLU A 43 -14.72 -19.35 13.46
N ARG A 44 -13.52 -18.89 13.80
CA ARG A 44 -13.24 -17.48 13.98
C ARG A 44 -12.32 -16.94 12.89
N ILE A 45 -12.66 -15.74 12.40
CA ILE A 45 -11.95 -15.01 11.36
C ILE A 45 -11.47 -13.69 11.96
N ILE A 46 -10.20 -13.35 11.76
CA ILE A 46 -9.72 -11.98 11.98
C ILE A 46 -9.76 -11.24 10.65
N VAL A 47 -10.24 -10.00 10.65
CA VAL A 47 -10.15 -9.07 9.51
C VAL A 47 -9.44 -7.79 9.95
N ALA A 48 -8.45 -7.36 9.17
CA ALA A 48 -7.64 -6.17 9.44
C ALA A 48 -7.19 -5.48 8.14
N THR A 49 -6.61 -4.29 8.26
CA THR A 49 -5.76 -3.73 7.20
C THR A 49 -4.28 -3.96 7.53
N ALA A 50 -3.43 -3.89 6.51
CA ALA A 50 -1.99 -3.99 6.67
C ALA A 50 -1.43 -2.79 7.47
N PRO A 51 -0.24 -2.91 8.09
CA PRO A 51 0.42 -1.78 8.72
C PRO A 51 0.57 -0.61 7.74
N GLY A 52 0.32 0.61 8.22
CA GLY A 52 0.28 1.85 7.45
C GLY A 52 -0.98 2.06 6.61
N ASP A 53 -1.89 1.09 6.54
CA ASP A 53 -3.10 1.19 5.70
C ASP A 53 -4.32 1.66 6.51
N TYR A 54 -4.89 2.80 6.10
CA TYR A 54 -6.06 3.42 6.72
C TYR A 54 -7.37 3.17 5.95
N HIS A 55 -7.33 2.44 4.84
CA HIS A 55 -8.49 2.22 3.98
C HIS A 55 -9.40 1.09 4.48
N ILE A 56 -10.24 1.44 5.45
CA ILE A 56 -11.07 0.48 6.20
C ILE A 56 -12.36 0.04 5.52
N PHE A 57 -12.82 0.73 4.47
CA PHE A 57 -14.17 0.51 3.93
C PHE A 57 -14.40 -0.92 3.42
N SER A 58 -13.51 -1.42 2.56
CA SER A 58 -13.60 -2.77 1.99
C SER A 58 -13.51 -3.89 3.05
N PRO A 59 -12.55 -3.89 3.99
CA PRO A 59 -12.51 -4.90 5.06
C PRO A 59 -13.69 -4.80 6.03
N LEU A 60 -14.23 -3.61 6.32
CA LEU A 60 -15.47 -3.46 7.08
C LEU A 60 -16.67 -4.08 6.37
N LEU A 61 -16.81 -3.82 5.06
CA LEU A 61 -17.88 -4.40 4.26
C LEU A 61 -17.74 -5.93 4.19
N LEU A 62 -16.53 -6.46 4.03
CA LEU A 62 -16.26 -7.89 4.12
C LEU A 62 -16.67 -8.47 5.49
N THR A 63 -16.33 -7.79 6.59
CA THR A 63 -16.72 -8.17 7.95
C THR A 63 -18.24 -8.27 8.08
N TYR A 64 -18.97 -7.27 7.60
CA TYR A 64 -20.43 -7.28 7.60
C TYR A 64 -20.99 -8.49 6.84
N LEU A 65 -20.48 -8.76 5.64
CA LEU A 65 -20.95 -9.86 4.80
C LEU A 65 -20.65 -11.24 5.41
N LEU A 66 -19.46 -11.43 5.99
CA LEU A 66 -19.09 -12.67 6.69
C LEU A 66 -19.97 -12.91 7.92
N ARG A 67 -20.20 -11.88 8.76
CA ARG A 67 -21.13 -11.97 9.90
C ARG A 67 -22.55 -12.30 9.45
N ARG A 68 -22.99 -11.73 8.32
CA ARG A 68 -24.29 -12.04 7.71
C ARG A 68 -24.45 -13.50 7.28
N GLN A 69 -23.34 -14.20 7.02
CA GLN A 69 -23.28 -15.64 6.76
C GLN A 69 -23.04 -16.50 8.01
N GLY A 70 -23.03 -15.88 9.20
CA GLY A 70 -22.95 -16.57 10.49
C GLY A 70 -21.53 -16.85 10.98
N TRP A 71 -20.48 -16.34 10.32
CA TRP A 71 -19.11 -16.45 10.80
C TRP A 71 -18.87 -15.59 12.05
N ASP A 72 -18.04 -16.08 12.98
CA ASP A 72 -17.50 -15.26 14.08
C ASP A 72 -16.33 -14.43 13.54
N VAL A 73 -16.50 -13.11 13.46
CA VAL A 73 -15.51 -12.21 12.85
C VAL A 73 -15.08 -11.15 13.85
N ILE A 74 -13.78 -11.09 14.12
CA ILE A 74 -13.13 -10.03 14.86
C ILE A 74 -12.50 -9.06 13.86
N TYR A 75 -13.00 -7.83 13.83
CA TYR A 75 -12.42 -6.76 13.04
C TYR A 75 -11.46 -5.94 13.91
N LEU A 76 -10.18 -5.89 13.53
CA LEU A 76 -9.14 -5.20 14.31
C LEU A 76 -8.97 -3.73 13.94
N GLY A 77 -9.59 -3.28 12.85
CA GLY A 77 -9.46 -1.89 12.41
C GLY A 77 -8.35 -1.69 11.37
N ALA A 78 -7.85 -0.46 11.37
CA ALA A 78 -6.80 0.01 10.47
C ALA A 78 -5.40 -0.13 11.10
N ASP A 79 -4.35 -0.01 10.29
CA ASP A 79 -2.95 0.10 10.74
C ASP A 79 -2.55 -0.92 11.83
N VAL A 80 -2.83 -2.21 11.59
CA VAL A 80 -2.56 -3.25 12.59
C VAL A 80 -1.08 -3.64 12.55
N PRO A 81 -0.28 -3.36 13.61
CA PRO A 81 1.15 -3.66 13.59
C PRO A 81 1.45 -5.16 13.62
N ALA A 82 2.42 -5.60 12.84
CA ALA A 82 2.82 -7.01 12.78
C ALA A 82 3.21 -7.55 14.17
N ALA A 83 3.91 -6.74 14.98
CA ALA A 83 4.41 -7.12 16.30
C ALA A 83 3.31 -7.42 17.33
N GLU A 84 2.13 -6.83 17.18
CA GLU A 84 1.02 -7.04 18.13
C GLU A 84 0.08 -8.18 17.68
N LEU A 85 0.17 -8.58 16.42
CA LEU A 85 -0.70 -9.60 15.83
C LEU A 85 -0.47 -10.97 16.45
N GLU A 86 0.75 -11.31 16.85
CA GLU A 86 1.09 -12.57 17.52
C GLU A 86 0.25 -12.77 18.78
N SER A 87 0.30 -11.82 19.70
CA SER A 87 -0.48 -11.88 20.94
C SER A 87 -1.98 -11.98 20.66
N THR A 88 -2.48 -11.26 19.65
CA THR A 88 -3.90 -11.31 19.28
C THR A 88 -4.28 -12.70 18.78
N VAL A 89 -3.47 -13.27 17.88
CA VAL A 89 -3.68 -14.59 17.29
C VAL A 89 -3.66 -15.68 18.37
N GLU A 90 -2.73 -15.62 19.32
CA GLU A 90 -2.64 -16.61 20.41
C GLU A 90 -3.90 -16.65 21.28
N HIS A 91 -4.46 -15.48 21.61
CA HIS A 91 -5.66 -15.37 22.44
C HIS A 91 -6.93 -15.69 21.66
N VAL A 92 -7.01 -15.23 20.41
CA VAL A 92 -8.20 -15.34 19.57
C VAL A 92 -8.34 -16.73 18.94
N GLN A 93 -7.21 -17.39 18.66
CA GLN A 93 -7.12 -18.67 17.94
C GLN A 93 -7.97 -18.70 16.65
N PRO A 94 -7.73 -17.78 15.69
CA PRO A 94 -8.50 -17.74 14.44
C PRO A 94 -8.15 -18.92 13.52
N GLU A 95 -9.12 -19.36 12.71
CA GLU A 95 -8.86 -20.31 11.62
C GLU A 95 -8.16 -19.63 10.44
N ILE A 96 -8.37 -18.32 10.27
CA ILE A 96 -7.76 -17.51 9.22
C ILE A 96 -7.68 -16.03 9.64
N VAL A 97 -6.60 -15.37 9.24
CA VAL A 97 -6.45 -13.91 9.29
C VAL A 97 -6.59 -13.36 7.88
N VAL A 98 -7.44 -12.36 7.70
CA VAL A 98 -7.67 -11.69 6.42
C VAL A 98 -7.18 -10.25 6.50
N ILE A 99 -6.22 -9.90 5.64
CA ILE A 99 -5.62 -8.56 5.63
C ILE A 99 -5.78 -7.91 4.27
N SER A 100 -6.27 -6.67 4.24
CA SER A 100 -6.31 -5.86 3.03
C SER A 100 -5.15 -4.87 2.95
N ALA A 101 -4.60 -4.68 1.74
CA ALA A 101 -3.64 -3.63 1.42
C ALA A 101 -4.10 -2.86 0.16
N GLN A 102 -4.12 -1.53 0.20
CA GLN A 102 -4.53 -0.69 -0.93
C GLN A 102 -3.36 -0.08 -1.70
N LEU A 103 -2.17 0.01 -1.09
CA LEU A 103 -1.00 0.70 -1.62
C LEU A 103 0.23 -0.21 -1.65
N LEU A 104 1.22 0.13 -2.48
CA LEU A 104 2.44 -0.67 -2.63
C LEU A 104 3.20 -0.86 -1.30
N HIS A 105 3.36 0.21 -0.51
CA HIS A 105 4.02 0.11 0.79
C HIS A 105 3.24 -0.74 1.80
N THR A 106 1.90 -0.68 1.77
CA THR A 106 1.05 -1.54 2.61
C THR A 106 1.10 -3.01 2.17
N ALA A 107 1.32 -3.30 0.89
CA ALA A 107 1.59 -4.66 0.42
C ALA A 107 2.97 -5.16 0.88
N ALA A 108 3.98 -4.30 0.87
CA ALA A 108 5.30 -4.62 1.42
C ALA A 108 5.23 -4.89 2.94
N ALA A 109 4.48 -4.09 3.69
CA ALA A 109 4.23 -4.30 5.11
C ALA A 109 3.45 -5.61 5.38
N LEU A 110 2.47 -5.93 4.53
CA LEU A 110 1.74 -7.21 4.61
C LEU A 110 2.68 -8.42 4.46
N LYS A 111 3.74 -8.33 3.65
CA LYS A 111 4.72 -9.42 3.51
C LYS A 111 5.41 -9.74 4.84
N GLU A 112 5.70 -8.73 5.66
CA GLU A 112 6.26 -8.92 7.00
C GLU A 112 5.25 -9.61 7.93
N VAL A 113 3.99 -9.15 7.91
CA VAL A 113 2.90 -9.78 8.67
C VAL A 113 2.70 -11.25 8.25
N ALA A 114 2.81 -11.54 6.96
CA ALA A 114 2.67 -12.89 6.44
C ALA A 114 3.75 -13.84 6.99
N SER A 115 4.98 -13.37 7.16
CA SER A 115 6.04 -14.14 7.82
C SER A 115 5.69 -14.47 9.27
N THR A 116 5.22 -13.48 10.04
CA THR A 116 4.80 -13.69 11.44
C THR A 116 3.67 -14.71 11.53
N LEU A 117 2.66 -14.63 10.65
CA LEU A 117 1.55 -15.58 10.66
C LEU A 117 1.97 -17.00 10.27
N GLN A 118 2.97 -17.15 9.39
CA GLN A 118 3.54 -18.47 9.07
C GLN A 118 4.23 -19.12 10.25
N ASP A 119 5.03 -18.35 10.99
CA ASP A 119 5.73 -18.85 12.18
C ASP A 119 4.71 -19.34 13.24
N LEU A 120 3.54 -18.71 13.30
CA LEU A 120 2.41 -19.07 14.17
C LEU A 120 1.50 -20.16 13.57
N ASN A 121 1.81 -20.67 12.37
CA ASN A 121 1.01 -21.64 11.63
C ASN A 121 -0.44 -21.21 11.35
N ILE A 122 -0.66 -19.93 11.09
CA ILE A 122 -1.97 -19.35 10.77
C ILE A 122 -2.09 -19.05 9.28
N MET A 123 -3.23 -19.41 8.70
CA MET A 123 -3.53 -19.08 7.30
C MET A 123 -3.76 -17.58 7.15
N LEU A 124 -3.07 -16.99 6.16
CA LEU A 124 -3.31 -15.63 5.70
C LEU A 124 -4.12 -15.64 4.40
N GLY A 125 -5.26 -14.97 4.41
CA GLY A 125 -5.96 -14.51 3.21
C GLY A 125 -5.67 -13.03 2.98
N PHE A 126 -5.44 -12.61 1.73
CA PHE A 126 -5.20 -11.19 1.44
C PHE A 126 -5.93 -10.68 0.18
N GLY A 127 -6.10 -9.37 0.12
CA GLY A 127 -6.70 -8.68 -1.03
C GLY A 127 -6.53 -7.16 -0.94
N GLY A 128 -7.24 -6.44 -1.78
CA GLY A 128 -7.18 -4.97 -1.87
C GLY A 128 -6.74 -4.47 -3.24
N LEU A 129 -6.90 -3.16 -3.48
CA LEU A 129 -6.79 -2.57 -4.81
C LEU A 129 -5.41 -2.77 -5.44
N VAL A 130 -4.34 -2.66 -4.66
CA VAL A 130 -2.96 -2.81 -5.15
C VAL A 130 -2.74 -4.17 -5.83
N PHE A 131 -3.36 -5.24 -5.31
CA PHE A 131 -3.24 -6.58 -5.91
C PHE A 131 -4.08 -6.74 -7.18
N ASN A 132 -5.07 -5.89 -7.39
CA ASN A 132 -5.83 -5.85 -8.65
C ASN A 132 -5.04 -5.09 -9.72
N GLN A 133 -4.42 -3.97 -9.33
CA GLN A 133 -3.63 -3.11 -10.19
C GLN A 133 -2.26 -3.70 -10.55
N MET A 134 -1.64 -4.45 -9.62
CA MET A 134 -0.32 -5.07 -9.76
C MET A 134 -0.42 -6.59 -9.46
N PRO A 135 -0.92 -7.41 -10.40
CA PRO A 135 -1.10 -8.84 -10.19
C PRO A 135 0.17 -9.61 -9.78
N GLU A 136 1.35 -9.12 -10.18
CA GLU A 136 2.66 -9.67 -9.84
C GLU A 136 2.91 -9.70 -8.33
N LEU A 137 2.38 -8.74 -7.57
CA LEU A 137 2.50 -8.70 -6.11
C LEU A 137 1.89 -9.92 -5.43
N ARG A 138 0.89 -10.56 -6.05
CA ARG A 138 0.20 -11.73 -5.50
C ARG A 138 1.15 -12.91 -5.27
N GLN A 139 2.24 -13.00 -6.04
CA GLN A 139 3.26 -14.05 -5.88
C GLN A 139 4.32 -13.70 -4.84
N LEU A 140 4.43 -12.42 -4.46
CA LEU A 140 5.42 -11.93 -3.50
C LEU A 140 4.93 -12.00 -2.05
N ILE A 141 3.61 -12.10 -1.85
CA ILE A 141 2.99 -12.24 -0.53
C ILE A 141 2.79 -13.73 -0.24
N PRO A 142 3.40 -14.27 0.82
CA PRO A 142 3.31 -15.68 1.13
C PRO A 142 2.00 -15.93 1.93
N GLY A 143 0.88 -15.88 1.20
CA GLY A 143 -0.48 -16.07 1.67
C GLY A 143 -1.42 -16.35 0.50
N HIS A 144 -2.73 -16.40 0.74
CA HIS A 144 -3.70 -16.72 -0.30
C HIS A 144 -4.43 -15.47 -0.78
N PHE A 145 -4.25 -15.11 -2.06
CA PHE A 145 -5.04 -14.04 -2.67
C PHE A 145 -6.52 -14.44 -2.73
N LEU A 146 -7.39 -13.61 -2.18
CA LEU A 146 -8.81 -13.90 -2.01
C LEU A 146 -9.66 -13.58 -3.25
N GLY A 147 -9.11 -12.84 -4.21
CA GLY A 147 -9.80 -12.45 -5.43
C GLY A 147 -10.03 -10.95 -5.52
N GLN A 148 -10.65 -10.54 -6.63
CA GLN A 148 -10.85 -9.12 -6.97
C GLN A 148 -12.22 -8.58 -6.52
N THR A 149 -13.12 -9.47 -6.07
CA THR A 149 -14.48 -9.14 -5.64
C THR A 149 -14.74 -9.63 -4.22
N LEU A 150 -15.67 -8.99 -3.52
CA LEU A 150 -16.05 -9.38 -2.15
C LEU A 150 -16.73 -10.74 -2.14
N GLU A 151 -17.59 -11.03 -3.12
CA GLU A 151 -18.26 -12.32 -3.25
C GLU A 151 -17.25 -13.44 -3.44
N GLY A 152 -16.25 -13.22 -4.32
CA GLY A 152 -15.15 -14.15 -4.54
C GLY A 152 -14.33 -14.36 -3.27
N ALA A 153 -14.03 -13.28 -2.54
CA ALA A 153 -13.28 -13.35 -1.30
C ALA A 153 -14.00 -14.18 -0.23
N ILE A 154 -15.31 -13.97 -0.05
CA ILE A 154 -16.12 -14.74 0.91
C ILE A 154 -16.13 -16.23 0.56
N GLN A 155 -16.34 -16.56 -0.72
CA GLN A 155 -16.30 -17.94 -1.18
C GLN A 155 -14.92 -18.55 -0.91
N ARG A 156 -13.84 -17.85 -1.25
CA ARG A 156 -12.47 -18.31 -1.07
C ARG A 156 -12.12 -18.54 0.40
N ILE A 157 -12.53 -17.64 1.30
CA ILE A 157 -12.35 -17.81 2.75
C ILE A 157 -13.04 -19.09 3.23
N SER A 158 -14.29 -19.33 2.81
CA SER A 158 -15.02 -20.53 3.19
C SER A 158 -14.35 -21.81 2.69
N GLU A 159 -13.83 -21.81 1.46
CA GLU A 159 -13.09 -22.93 0.89
C GLU A 159 -11.78 -23.19 1.65
N MET A 160 -11.07 -22.14 2.04
CA MET A 160 -9.81 -22.25 2.78
C MET A 160 -10.02 -22.80 4.19
N ILE A 161 -11.04 -22.33 4.92
CA ILE A 161 -11.34 -22.84 6.26
C ILE A 161 -11.70 -24.33 6.20
N ALA A 162 -12.50 -24.74 5.20
CA ALA A 162 -12.89 -26.14 5.02
C ALA A 162 -11.73 -27.03 4.53
N GLY A 163 -10.90 -26.52 3.62
CA GLY A 163 -9.84 -27.29 2.94
C GLY A 163 -8.49 -27.27 3.64
N ARG A 164 -8.23 -26.28 4.50
CA ARG A 164 -6.94 -26.01 5.15
C ARG A 164 -5.74 -26.15 4.20
N PRO A 165 -5.68 -25.31 3.14
CA PRO A 165 -4.57 -25.36 2.19
C PRO A 165 -3.22 -25.18 2.90
N PRO A 166 -2.13 -25.71 2.31
CA PRO A 166 -0.81 -25.57 2.89
C PRO A 166 -0.42 -24.09 3.03
N LEU A 167 0.37 -23.81 4.07
CA LEU A 167 1.00 -22.51 4.25
C LEU A 167 2.04 -22.30 3.16
N LEU A 168 1.97 -21.15 2.50
CA LEU A 168 2.94 -20.77 1.47
C LEU A 168 4.14 -20.17 2.18
N HIS A 169 5.34 -20.62 1.84
CA HIS A 169 6.57 -20.13 2.46
C HIS A 169 7.19 -19.05 1.59
N GLN A 170 7.78 -18.05 2.24
CA GLN A 170 8.49 -16.98 1.55
C GLN A 170 9.73 -17.52 0.83
N VAL A 171 9.91 -17.11 -0.42
CA VAL A 171 11.21 -17.20 -1.10
C VAL A 171 12.06 -16.05 -0.57
N GLY A 172 13.20 -16.36 0.06
CA GLY A 172 14.09 -15.35 0.65
C GLY A 172 14.46 -14.25 -0.36
N SER A 173 14.43 -12.99 0.07
CA SER A 173 14.86 -11.85 -0.75
C SER A 173 16.37 -11.92 -0.99
N LEU A 174 16.79 -11.56 -2.20
CA LEU A 174 18.21 -11.51 -2.55
C LEU A 174 18.96 -10.53 -1.63
N GLU A 175 20.19 -10.89 -1.24
CA GLU A 175 21.04 -10.07 -0.35
C GLU A 175 21.24 -8.64 -0.88
N ILE A 176 21.20 -8.48 -2.21
CA ILE A 176 21.33 -7.18 -2.87
C ILE A 176 20.24 -6.19 -2.44
N TYR A 177 18.99 -6.64 -2.26
CA TYR A 177 17.87 -5.78 -1.86
C TYR A 177 17.97 -5.37 -0.40
N HIS A 178 18.39 -6.27 0.48
CA HIS A 178 18.62 -5.95 1.89
C HIS A 178 19.74 -4.91 2.06
N LYS A 179 20.84 -5.07 1.32
CA LYS A 179 21.95 -4.11 1.32
C LYS A 179 21.52 -2.74 0.79
N ALA A 180 20.76 -2.72 -0.30
CA ALA A 180 20.21 -1.49 -0.87
C ALA A 180 19.26 -0.80 0.11
N LEU A 181 18.34 -1.54 0.74
CA LEU A 181 17.38 -1.02 1.72
C LEU A 181 18.08 -0.40 2.93
N ALA A 182 19.03 -1.12 3.52
CA ALA A 182 19.78 -0.64 4.68
C ALA A 182 20.53 0.67 4.36
N GLN A 183 21.23 0.72 3.23
CA GLN A 183 21.95 1.92 2.80
C GLN A 183 20.99 3.08 2.50
N TYR A 184 19.86 2.80 1.85
CA TYR A 184 18.85 3.82 1.56
C TYR A 184 18.28 4.42 2.84
N MET A 185 17.88 3.58 3.81
CA MET A 185 17.36 4.03 5.10
C MET A 185 18.39 4.86 5.88
N GLU A 186 19.67 4.44 5.90
CA GLU A 186 20.77 5.19 6.55
C GLU A 186 20.96 6.59 5.94
N ARG A 187 20.71 6.73 4.63
CA ARG A 187 21.01 7.95 3.87
C ARG A 187 19.78 8.81 3.58
N ARG A 188 18.56 8.33 3.85
CA ARG A 188 17.29 9.00 3.53
C ARG A 188 17.27 10.48 3.93
N SER A 189 17.60 10.80 5.18
CA SER A 189 17.58 12.19 5.67
C SER A 189 18.57 13.10 4.93
N LEU A 190 19.71 12.56 4.46
CA LEU A 190 20.67 13.32 3.64
C LEU A 190 20.12 13.59 2.24
N LEU A 191 19.41 12.61 1.65
CA LEU A 191 18.77 12.79 0.36
C LEU A 191 17.69 13.88 0.45
N GLU A 192 16.80 13.79 1.43
CA GLU A 192 15.72 14.74 1.65
C GLU A 192 16.26 16.15 1.93
N SER A 193 17.30 16.27 2.76
CA SER A 193 17.96 17.56 3.02
C SER A 193 18.56 18.17 1.76
N HIS A 194 19.14 17.36 0.87
CA HIS A 194 19.68 17.82 -0.41
C HIS A 194 18.55 18.32 -1.31
N ILE A 195 17.48 17.54 -1.47
CA ILE A 195 16.31 17.91 -2.28
C ILE A 195 15.72 19.24 -1.80
N TRP A 196 15.56 19.40 -0.48
CA TRP A 196 15.12 20.66 0.11
C TRP A 196 16.01 21.84 -0.26
N GLY A 197 17.33 21.66 -0.14
CA GLY A 197 18.31 22.68 -0.52
C GLY A 197 18.19 23.11 -1.98
N THR A 198 17.99 22.15 -2.90
CA THR A 198 17.79 22.41 -4.33
C THR A 198 16.50 23.18 -4.61
N PHE A 199 15.40 22.83 -3.94
CA PHE A 199 14.10 23.48 -4.11
C PHE A 199 14.12 24.91 -3.56
N VAL A 200 14.71 25.13 -2.39
CA VAL A 200 14.92 26.47 -1.82
C VAL A 200 15.80 27.33 -2.75
N ALA A 201 16.89 26.78 -3.28
CA ALA A 201 17.79 27.50 -4.18
C ALA A 201 17.12 27.92 -5.51
N THR A 202 16.09 27.18 -5.95
CA THR A 202 15.32 27.47 -7.16
C THR A 202 14.04 28.27 -6.89
N ASN A 203 13.88 28.80 -5.66
CA ASN A 203 12.72 29.56 -5.22
C ASN A 203 11.38 28.78 -5.35
N LYS A 204 11.45 27.45 -5.23
CA LYS A 204 10.32 26.53 -5.20
C LYS A 204 10.11 26.07 -3.76
N SER A 205 9.35 26.85 -2.98
CA SER A 205 9.01 26.50 -1.61
C SER A 205 7.56 26.02 -1.54
N THR A 206 7.36 24.91 -0.85
CA THR A 206 6.04 24.35 -0.54
C THR A 206 6.12 23.65 0.80
N ASP A 207 5.04 23.72 1.58
CA ASP A 207 4.92 22.98 2.84
C ASP A 207 4.74 21.47 2.58
N HIS A 208 4.40 21.08 1.33
CA HIS A 208 4.11 19.71 0.92
C HIS A 208 5.33 18.90 0.44
N LEU A 209 6.53 19.47 0.46
CA LEU A 209 7.73 18.75 -0.01
C LEU A 209 8.06 17.56 0.91
N ALA A 210 7.68 17.65 2.19
CA ALA A 210 7.78 16.54 3.14
C ALA A 210 6.95 15.34 2.66
N ASP A 211 5.66 15.58 2.39
CA ASP A 211 4.70 14.55 1.98
C ASP A 211 5.15 13.87 0.67
N ILE A 212 5.64 14.65 -0.29
CA ILE A 212 6.16 14.13 -1.57
C ILE A 212 7.41 13.26 -1.35
N ASN A 213 8.31 13.67 -0.46
CA ASN A 213 9.50 12.88 -0.10
C ASN A 213 9.10 11.58 0.60
N ASP A 214 8.14 11.63 1.51
CA ASP A 214 7.66 10.47 2.25
C ASP A 214 7.04 9.43 1.30
N ASP A 215 6.16 9.86 0.40
CA ASP A 215 5.56 8.97 -0.61
C ASP A 215 6.60 8.32 -1.53
N MET A 216 7.58 9.12 -1.99
CA MET A 216 8.67 8.62 -2.82
C MET A 216 9.54 7.61 -2.08
N ALA A 217 9.84 7.87 -0.81
CA ALA A 217 10.63 6.99 0.03
C ALA A 217 9.90 5.68 0.35
N GLU A 218 8.60 5.73 0.64
CA GLU A 218 7.76 4.56 0.89
C GLU A 218 7.71 3.65 -0.35
N MET A 219 7.60 4.22 -1.56
CA MET A 219 7.69 3.43 -2.79
C MET A 219 9.04 2.70 -2.90
N ILE A 220 10.16 3.42 -2.69
CA ILE A 220 11.50 2.83 -2.77
C ILE A 220 11.66 1.70 -1.76
N ILE A 221 11.28 1.96 -0.51
CA ILE A 221 11.34 0.98 0.58
C ILE A 221 10.48 -0.24 0.25
N ALA A 222 9.27 -0.03 -0.27
CA ALA A 222 8.35 -1.10 -0.63
C ALA A 222 8.94 -2.03 -1.70
N ALA A 223 9.46 -1.47 -2.79
CA ALA A 223 10.08 -2.26 -3.86
C ALA A 223 11.26 -3.11 -3.35
N LEU A 224 12.11 -2.52 -2.49
CA LEU A 224 13.26 -3.21 -1.90
C LEU A 224 12.83 -4.30 -0.90
N LYS A 225 11.81 -4.06 -0.06
CA LYS A 225 11.24 -5.05 0.87
C LYS A 225 10.57 -6.21 0.12
N LEU A 226 9.86 -5.90 -0.96
CA LEU A 226 9.24 -6.90 -1.83
C LEU A 226 10.29 -7.72 -2.60
N GLY A 227 11.48 -7.14 -2.82
CA GLY A 227 12.61 -7.80 -3.47
C GLY A 227 12.49 -7.77 -4.99
N ASP A 228 11.87 -6.72 -5.52
CA ASP A 228 11.61 -6.56 -6.95
C ASP A 228 11.76 -5.09 -7.36
N ALA A 229 12.89 -4.77 -8.00
CA ALA A 229 13.17 -3.42 -8.48
C ALA A 229 12.27 -3.00 -9.66
N SER A 230 11.63 -3.94 -10.36
CA SER A 230 10.71 -3.59 -11.46
C SER A 230 9.47 -2.85 -10.95
N LEU A 231 9.12 -3.03 -9.67
CA LEU A 231 8.03 -2.30 -9.02
C LEU A 231 8.27 -0.79 -8.97
N LEU A 232 9.53 -0.33 -9.04
CA LEU A 232 9.87 1.09 -9.14
C LEU A 232 9.47 1.69 -10.49
N GLN A 233 9.43 0.88 -11.55
CA GLN A 233 9.10 1.28 -12.91
C GLN A 233 7.59 1.20 -13.21
N ALA A 234 6.76 0.80 -12.25
CA ALA A 234 5.33 0.73 -12.45
C ALA A 234 4.74 2.15 -12.64
N ASP A 235 4.10 2.38 -13.79
CA ASP A 235 3.51 3.68 -14.20
C ASP A 235 2.62 4.31 -13.11
N ILE A 236 1.97 3.47 -12.30
CA ILE A 236 1.08 3.86 -11.21
C ILE A 236 1.78 4.76 -10.19
N ASN A 237 3.08 4.55 -9.94
CA ASN A 237 3.76 5.25 -8.85
C ASN A 237 4.17 6.68 -9.21
N ILE A 238 4.60 6.95 -10.45
CA ILE A 238 4.89 8.32 -10.88
C ILE A 238 3.59 9.09 -11.04
N ASN A 239 2.58 8.44 -11.61
CA ASN A 239 1.25 9.02 -11.71
C ASN A 239 0.75 9.44 -10.34
N TRP A 240 0.98 8.65 -9.28
CA TRP A 240 0.61 9.04 -7.92
C TRP A 240 1.24 10.38 -7.49
N ILE A 241 2.54 10.56 -7.67
CA ILE A 241 3.21 11.82 -7.31
C ILE A 241 2.67 12.99 -8.15
N GLU A 242 2.40 12.78 -9.44
CA GLU A 242 1.78 13.80 -10.30
C GLU A 242 0.39 14.20 -9.79
N HIS A 243 -0.45 13.24 -9.38
CA HIS A 243 -1.76 13.52 -8.79
C HIS A 243 -1.63 14.23 -7.44
N LEU A 244 -0.64 13.88 -6.63
CA LEU A 244 -0.35 14.55 -5.37
C LEU A 244 0.00 16.04 -5.59
N LEU A 245 0.88 16.32 -6.56
CA LEU A 245 1.20 17.69 -6.97
C LEU A 245 -0.04 18.46 -7.40
N MET A 246 -0.92 17.84 -8.21
CA MET A 246 -2.18 18.45 -8.63
C MET A 246 -3.12 18.72 -7.45
N GLY A 247 -3.23 17.78 -6.51
CA GLY A 247 -4.02 17.93 -5.28
C GLY A 247 -3.56 19.10 -4.42
N TYR A 248 -2.25 19.30 -4.31
CA TYR A 248 -1.62 20.45 -3.65
C TYR A 248 -1.61 21.73 -4.50
N ARG A 249 -2.18 21.70 -5.71
CA ARG A 249 -2.20 22.82 -6.66
C ARG A 249 -0.80 23.31 -7.03
N LEU A 250 0.18 22.42 -7.02
CA LEU A 250 1.54 22.69 -7.44
C LEU A 250 1.65 22.54 -8.97
N PRO A 251 2.54 23.29 -9.63
CA PRO A 251 2.73 23.17 -11.08
C PRO A 251 3.20 21.77 -11.46
N LYS A 252 2.59 21.18 -12.49
CA LYS A 252 2.97 19.83 -12.95
C LYS A 252 4.44 19.75 -13.34
N GLU A 253 5.02 20.85 -13.84
CA GLU A 253 6.44 20.88 -14.23
C GLU A 253 7.40 20.57 -13.07
N TRP A 254 6.95 20.72 -11.81
CA TRP A 254 7.77 20.42 -10.65
C TRP A 254 8.12 18.94 -10.53
N ILE A 255 7.38 18.03 -11.19
CA ILE A 255 7.73 16.60 -11.18
C ILE A 255 9.12 16.35 -11.77
N HIS A 256 9.46 17.04 -12.86
CA HIS A 256 10.76 16.90 -13.52
C HIS A 256 11.88 17.40 -12.62
N ASP A 257 11.69 18.60 -12.06
CA ASP A 257 12.65 19.20 -11.13
C ASP A 257 12.84 18.36 -9.86
N TYR A 258 11.75 17.79 -9.35
CA TYR A 258 11.74 16.91 -8.18
C TYR A 258 12.53 15.63 -8.45
N VAL A 259 12.19 14.91 -9.52
CA VAL A 259 12.87 13.67 -9.92
C VAL A 259 14.36 13.92 -10.20
N LEU A 260 14.70 15.05 -10.83
CA LEU A 260 16.09 15.44 -11.07
C LEU A 260 16.84 15.73 -9.77
N ALA A 261 16.24 16.47 -8.83
CA ALA A 261 16.84 16.73 -7.52
C ALA A 261 17.04 15.43 -6.74
N TYR A 262 16.06 14.51 -6.79
CA TYR A 262 16.14 13.20 -6.14
C TYR A 262 17.28 12.35 -6.72
N TYR A 263 17.40 12.31 -8.05
CA TYR A 263 18.48 11.62 -8.74
C TYR A 263 19.86 12.17 -8.34
N GLN A 264 20.02 13.49 -8.30
CA GLN A 264 21.27 14.14 -7.92
C GLN A 264 21.63 13.86 -6.46
N ALA A 265 20.64 13.91 -5.56
CA ALA A 265 20.81 13.57 -4.16
C ALA A 265 21.22 12.10 -4.00
N ALA A 266 20.53 11.18 -4.68
CA ALA A 266 20.83 9.76 -4.66
C ALA A 266 22.24 9.48 -5.18
N LYS A 267 22.64 10.06 -6.32
CA LYS A 267 23.99 9.92 -6.89
C LYS A 267 25.09 10.44 -5.96
N THR A 268 24.78 11.45 -5.15
CA THR A 268 25.74 12.07 -4.21
C THR A 268 25.87 11.27 -2.92
N HIS A 269 24.77 10.74 -2.40
CA HIS A 269 24.69 10.21 -1.04
C HIS A 269 24.54 8.68 -0.95
N LEU A 270 24.14 8.01 -2.03
CA LEU A 270 24.05 6.55 -2.09
C LEU A 270 25.35 5.95 -2.66
N GLY A 271 25.76 4.82 -2.09
CA GLY A 271 26.94 4.07 -2.54
C GLY A 271 26.58 2.97 -3.54
N GLN A 272 27.57 2.10 -3.85
CA GLN A 272 27.40 0.99 -4.80
C GLN A 272 26.30 0.00 -4.39
N SER A 273 26.07 -0.19 -3.09
CA SER A 273 25.06 -1.13 -2.60
C SER A 273 23.62 -0.75 -2.94
N ALA A 274 23.36 0.53 -3.24
CA ALA A 274 22.06 1.06 -3.64
C ALA A 274 22.09 1.62 -5.08
N SER A 275 23.01 1.16 -5.94
CA SER A 275 23.12 1.66 -7.31
C SER A 275 21.84 1.48 -8.13
N MET A 276 21.06 0.42 -7.85
CA MET A 276 19.77 0.17 -8.51
C MET A 276 18.79 1.34 -8.36
N ILE A 277 18.82 2.05 -7.23
CA ILE A 277 17.96 3.20 -6.96
C ILE A 277 18.42 4.37 -7.84
N VAL A 278 19.73 4.57 -7.94
CA VAL A 278 20.34 5.62 -8.78
C VAL A 278 20.07 5.35 -10.27
N ASP A 279 20.19 4.11 -10.70
CA ASP A 279 19.95 3.68 -12.09
C ASP A 279 18.50 3.90 -12.49
N TRP A 280 17.56 3.51 -11.62
CA TRP A 280 16.13 3.76 -11.83
C TRP A 280 15.80 5.25 -11.89
N LEU A 281 16.26 6.05 -10.91
CA LEU A 281 16.05 7.50 -10.91
C LEU A 281 16.63 8.15 -12.19
N SER A 282 17.77 7.65 -12.69
CA SER A 282 18.34 8.11 -13.94
C SER A 282 17.43 7.85 -15.14
N GLN A 283 16.75 6.70 -15.19
CA GLN A 283 15.77 6.39 -16.25
C GLN A 283 14.56 7.30 -16.14
N LEU A 284 14.08 7.53 -14.92
CA LEU A 284 12.95 8.41 -14.62
C LEU A 284 13.16 9.84 -15.13
N VAL A 285 14.36 10.39 -14.91
CA VAL A 285 14.74 11.72 -15.42
C VAL A 285 14.63 11.77 -16.95
N VAL A 286 15.06 10.71 -17.65
CA VAL A 286 15.03 10.64 -19.12
C VAL A 286 13.58 10.56 -19.63
N GLU A 287 12.72 9.80 -18.97
CA GLU A 287 11.30 9.68 -19.32
C GLU A 287 10.56 10.99 -19.15
N GLN A 288 10.74 11.64 -17.99
CA GLN A 288 10.14 12.94 -17.70
C GLN A 288 10.63 14.04 -18.66
N SER A 289 11.85 13.91 -19.20
CA SER A 289 12.38 14.85 -20.19
C SER A 289 11.82 14.65 -21.61
N LYS A 290 11.16 13.52 -21.90
CA LYS A 290 10.55 13.22 -23.21
C LYS A 290 9.08 13.64 -23.31
N LEU A 291 8.43 13.95 -22.18
CA LEU A 291 7.04 14.43 -22.18
C LEU A 291 6.99 15.83 -22.82
N PRO A 292 6.24 16.04 -23.92
CA PRO A 292 6.22 17.32 -24.60
C PRO A 292 5.55 18.38 -23.73
N ALA A 293 6.16 19.57 -23.62
CA ALA A 293 5.60 20.78 -22.98
C ALA A 293 4.30 21.31 -23.62
N LYS A 294 3.65 20.55 -24.52
CA LYS A 294 2.55 20.99 -25.39
C LYS A 294 1.41 19.98 -25.56
N ALA A 295 1.33 18.91 -24.75
CA ALA A 295 0.19 17.98 -24.83
C ALA A 295 -1.04 18.37 -23.98
N PHE A 296 -1.03 19.49 -23.26
CA PHE A 296 -2.04 19.75 -22.21
C PHE A 296 -2.72 21.11 -22.32
N LEU A 297 -3.35 21.36 -23.47
CA LEU A 297 -4.54 22.22 -23.55
C LEU A 297 -5.69 21.32 -23.96
N GLU A 298 -6.79 21.39 -23.22
CA GLU A 298 -7.99 20.53 -23.24
C GLU A 298 -7.86 19.25 -22.39
N VAL A 299 -8.22 19.37 -21.10
CA VAL A 299 -9.51 18.91 -20.52
C VAL A 299 -9.78 19.75 -19.27
#